data_AF-A0A380FJU6-F1
#
_entry.id   AF-A0A380FJU6-F1
#
_cell.length_a   1.000
_cell.length_b   1.000
_cell.length_c   1.000
_cell.angle_alpha   90.00
_cell.angle_beta   90.00
_cell.angle_gamma   90.00
#
_symmetry.space_group_name_H-M   'P 1'
#
loop_
_entity.id
_entity.type
_entity.pdbx_description
1 polymer ?
#
loop_
_entity_poly.entity_id
_entity_poly.type
_entity_poly.pdbx_seq_one_letter_code
_entity_poly.pdbx_strand_id
1 'polypeptide(L)' 'MKGFIVGNYADDFKRASQDLAQWVTEDKIKTKTTVEEGFENLPQAFRNLFTGDNFGKQVVKVAD' A
#
# COMPACT_ATOMS: atom_id res chain seq x y z
N MET A 1 -18.34 12.89 -16.41
CA MET A 1 -17.26 12.08 -15.80
C MET A 1 -17.77 11.48 -14.50
N LYS A 2 -17.44 10.21 -14.22
CA LYS A 2 -17.72 9.56 -12.93
C LYS A 2 -16.40 9.42 -12.16
N GLY A 3 -16.38 9.79 -10.88
CA GLY A 3 -15.22 9.56 -10.02
C GLY A 3 -15.02 8.06 -9.74
N PHE A 4 -13.79 7.66 -9.46
CA PHE A 4 -13.47 6.31 -9.02
C PHE A 4 -13.27 6.32 -7.50
N ILE A 5 -14.19 5.67 -6.79
CA ILE A 5 -14.04 5.41 -5.35
C ILE A 5 -13.90 3.91 -5.22
N VAL A 6 -12.76 3.44 -4.70
CA VAL A 6 -12.46 2.00 -4.61
C VAL A 6 -13.56 1.24 -3.87
N GLY A 7 -14.17 1.84 -2.84
CA GLY A 7 -15.29 1.26 -2.08
C GLY A 7 -16.55 0.96 -2.91
N ASN A 8 -16.74 1.61 -4.06
CA ASN A 8 -17.87 1.32 -4.96
C ASN A 8 -17.72 -0.01 -5.71
N TYR A 9 -16.57 -0.67 -5.60
CA TYR A 9 -16.23 -1.93 -6.28
C TYR A 9 -15.88 -3.02 -5.26
N ALA A 10 -16.46 -2.96 -4.06
CA ALA A 10 -16.18 -3.91 -2.99
C ALA A 10 -16.41 -5.38 -3.40
N ASP A 11 -17.40 -5.63 -4.26
CA ASP A 11 -17.72 -6.96 -4.80
C ASP A 11 -16.55 -7.56 -5.60
N ASP A 12 -15.70 -6.72 -6.20
CA ASP A 12 -14.53 -7.15 -6.96
C ASP A 12 -13.28 -7.40 -6.09
N PHE A 13 -13.28 -7.00 -4.81
CA PHE A 13 -12.06 -7.00 -3.98
C PHE A 13 -11.43 -8.39 -3.88
N LYS A 14 -12.23 -9.43 -3.65
CA LYS A 14 -11.71 -10.79 -3.53
C LYS A 14 -10.97 -11.24 -4.79
N ARG A 15 -11.60 -11.05 -5.96
CA ARG A 15 -11.03 -11.41 -7.25
C ARG A 15 -9.78 -10.58 -7.54
N ALA A 16 -9.88 -9.26 -7.39
CA ALA A 16 -8.77 -8.36 -7.64
C ALA A 16 -7.56 -8.65 -6.73
N SER A 17 -7.77 -8.95 -5.45
CA SER A 17 -6.69 -9.34 -4.55
C SER A 17 -6.01 -10.64 -4.96
N GLN A 18 -6.76 -11.63 -5.46
CA GLN A 18 -6.19 -12.89 -5.96
C GLN A 18 -5.36 -12.67 -7.23
N ASP A 19 -5.89 -11.92 -8.19
CA ASP A 19 -5.18 -11.59 -9.44
C ASP A 19 -3.90 -10.80 -9.15
N LEU A 20 -3.96 -9.78 -8.29
CA LEU A 20 -2.80 -8.98 -7.90
C LEU A 20 -1.75 -9.81 -7.17
N ALA A 21 -2.15 -10.70 -6.25
CA ALA A 21 -1.22 -11.59 -5.56
C ALA A 21 -0.50 -12.52 -6.55
N GLN A 22 -1.23 -13.10 -7.49
CA GLN A 22 -0.65 -13.91 -8.56
C GLN A 22 0.38 -13.12 -9.36
N TRP A 23 0.04 -11.91 -9.81
CA TRP A 23 0.96 -11.10 -10.61
C TRP A 23 2.20 -10.62 -9.84
N VAL A 24 2.10 -10.43 -8.53
CA VAL A 24 3.27 -10.19 -7.67
C VAL A 24 4.16 -11.44 -7.63
N THR A 25 3.58 -12.63 -7.43
CA THR A 25 4.36 -13.88 -7.41
C THR A 25 4.97 -14.25 -8.76
N GLU A 26 4.38 -13.80 -9.86
CA GLU A 26 4.88 -13.99 -11.23
C GLU A 26 5.89 -12.90 -11.66
N ASP A 27 6.32 -12.02 -10.77
CA ASP A 27 7.18 -10.86 -11.05
C ASP A 27 6.64 -9.87 -12.11
N LYS A 28 5.34 -9.98 -12.45
CA LYS A 28 4.65 -9.05 -13.36
C LYS A 28 4.39 -7.70 -12.70
N ILE A 29 4.28 -7.67 -11.38
CA ILE A 29 4.17 -6.45 -10.58
C ILE A 29 5.38 -6.35 -9.64
N LYS A 30 6.14 -5.27 -9.79
CA LYS A 30 7.21 -4.92 -8.85
C LYS A 30 6.66 -3.99 -7.78
N THR A 31 6.80 -4.38 -6.52
CA THR A 31 6.38 -3.58 -5.37
C THR A 31 7.58 -2.87 -4.74
N LYS A 32 7.35 -1.67 -4.20
CA LYS A 32 8.33 -0.93 -3.41
C LYS A 32 7.67 -0.37 -2.16
N THR A 33 8.34 -0.54 -1.04
CA THR A 33 7.85 -0.11 0.27
C THR A 33 8.93 0.66 1.00
N THR A 34 8.53 1.73 1.68
CA THR A 34 9.31 2.38 2.73
C THR A 34 8.77 1.86 4.06
N VAL A 35 9.60 1.22 4.87
CA VAL A 35 9.20 0.57 6.12
C VAL A 35 9.86 1.28 7.29
N GLU A 36 9.03 1.78 8.22
CA GLU A 36 9.46 2.31 9.51
C GLU A 36 9.16 1.27 10.59
N GLU A 37 10.07 1.04 11.52
CA GLU A 37 9.88 0.12 12.65
C GLU A 37 9.35 0.89 13.86
N GLY A 38 8.36 0.35 14.58
CA GLY A 38 7.81 0.95 15.80
C GLY A 38 6.59 1.84 15.57
N PHE A 39 5.55 1.64 16.39
CA PHE A 39 4.30 2.41 16.31
C PHE A 39 4.50 3.91 16.57
N GLU A 40 5.46 4.24 17.42
CA GLU A 40 5.87 5.61 17.75
C GLU A 40 6.31 6.43 16.53
N ASN A 41 6.72 5.77 15.43
CA ASN A 41 7.13 6.43 14.20
C ASN A 41 5.98 6.79 13.26
N LEU A 42 4.73 6.44 13.60
CA LEU A 42 3.55 6.77 12.79
C LEU A 42 3.43 8.27 12.46
N PRO A 43 3.67 9.22 13.37
CA PRO A 43 3.64 10.65 13.04
C PRO A 43 4.67 11.05 11.98
N GLN A 44 5.88 10.47 12.02
CA GLN A 44 6.91 10.74 11.01
C GLN A 44 6.54 10.07 9.68
N ALA A 45 6.13 8.80 9.71
CA ALA A 45 5.68 8.06 8.53
C ALA A 45 4.53 8.79 7.80
N PHE A 46 3.59 9.38 8.54
CA PHE A 46 2.51 10.18 7.96
C PHE A 46 3.01 11.48 7.33
N ARG A 47 3.98 12.16 7.95
CA ARG A 47 4.63 13.35 7.35
C ARG A 47 5.32 13.02 6.03
N ASN A 48 6.00 11.88 5.94
CA ASN A 48 6.72 11.47 4.73
C ASN A 48 5.83 11.44 3.47
N LEU A 49 4.53 11.15 3.64
CA LEU A 49 3.54 11.18 2.54
C LEU A 49 3.39 12.54 1.87
N PHE A 50 3.67 13.63 2.61
CA PHE A 50 3.50 15.01 2.14
C PHE A 50 4.83 15.70 1.82
N THR A 51 5.95 15.19 2.33
CA THR A 51 7.29 15.68 1.98
C THR A 51 7.86 14.96 0.76
N GLY A 52 7.34 13.78 0.42
CA GLY A 52 7.85 12.95 -0.66
C GLY A 52 9.07 12.11 -0.26
N ASP A 53 9.36 12.00 1.04
CA ASP A 53 10.48 11.22 1.56
C ASP A 53 10.24 9.70 1.45
N ASN A 54 9.01 9.26 1.21
CA ASN A 54 8.69 7.86 0.98
C ASN A 54 8.84 7.45 -0.49
N PHE A 55 9.42 6.28 -0.71
CA PHE A 55 9.42 5.64 -2.03
C PHE A 55 8.46 4.46 -2.06
N GLY A 56 7.46 4.54 -2.93
CA GLY A 56 6.39 3.56 -2.99
C GLY A 56 5.47 3.63 -1.78
N LYS A 57 5.05 2.49 -1.24
CA LYS A 57 4.09 2.42 -0.12
C LYS A 57 4.79 2.66 1.22
N GLN A 58 4.35 3.67 1.96
CA GLN A 58 4.71 3.85 3.37
C GLN A 58 4.04 2.79 4.24
N VAL A 59 4.82 2.08 5.06
CA VAL A 59 4.37 1.05 6.01
C VAL A 59 5.05 1.28 7.35
N VAL A 60 4.34 1.05 8.45
CA VAL A 60 4.90 1.03 9.80
C VAL A 60 4.78 -0.40 10.33
N LYS A 61 5.90 -1.03 10.67
CA LYS A 61 5.96 -2.34 11.29
C LYS A 61 5.83 -2.18 12.81
N VAL A 62 4.77 -2.72 13.38
CA VAL A 62 4.39 -2.49 14.78
C VAL A 62 4.74 -3.66 15.71
N ALA A 63 5.06 -4.82 15.13
CA ALA A 63 5.48 -6.05 15.81
C ALA A 63 6.16 -6.98 14.79
N ASP A 64 6.84 -8.01 15.29
CA ASP A 64 7.37 -9.14 14.50
C ASP A 64 6.33 -10.24 14.27
#